data_AF-A0AAW0CPP6-F1
#
_entry.id   AF-A0AAW0CPP6-F1
#
_cell.length_a   1.000
_cell.length_b   1.000
_cell.length_c   1.000
_cell.angle_alpha   90.00
_cell.angle_beta   90.00
_cell.angle_gamma   90.00
#
_symmetry.space_group_name_H-M   'P 1'
#
loop_
_entity.id
_entity.type
_entity.pdbx_description
1 polymer ?
#
loop_
_entity_poly.entity_id
_entity_poly.type
_entity_poly.pdbx_seq_one_letter_code
_entity_poly.pdbx_strand_id
1 'polypeptide(L)'
;MRHYTAHTDGSKVIAWAPHKPSDGKAYGNQVWEIRPSKNEGCYTIANAKTGTYLEAVGGLDVNGEGIDGVQVTCSKATGEDIPSYQEWMFLQDPTGQSVGSYAIGNVATELLVDVEGGSSTNGTRIQIHCAAEQIGTITELFWLIEPAEYSKPGAQTAEATMPADTEVSQNAA
;
A
#
# COMPACT_ATOMS: atom_id res chain seq x y z
N MET A 1 -19.63 10.88 18.66
CA MET A 1 -19.83 9.53 18.09
C MET A 1 -19.76 9.66 16.57
N ARG A 2 -18.65 9.26 15.94
CA ARG A 2 -18.49 9.32 14.48
C ARG A 2 -18.93 7.98 13.90
N HIS A 3 -20.04 7.96 13.16
CA HIS A 3 -20.42 6.81 12.33
C HIS A 3 -19.45 6.74 11.14
N TYR A 4 -18.54 5.78 11.16
CA TYR A 4 -17.94 5.29 9.92
C TYR A 4 -18.96 4.34 9.31
N THR A 5 -19.54 4.71 8.16
CA THR A 5 -20.35 3.79 7.36
C THR A 5 -19.48 2.57 7.09
N ALA A 6 -19.90 1.41 7.60
CA ALA A 6 -19.16 0.17 7.45
C ALA A 6 -18.99 -0.16 5.96
N HIS A 7 -17.81 0.09 5.43
CA HIS A 7 -17.39 -0.56 4.19
C HIS A 7 -17.10 -2.03 4.51
N THR A 8 -17.47 -2.92 3.58
CA THR A 8 -17.42 -4.37 3.76
C THR A 8 -15.98 -4.87 3.73
N ASP A 9 -15.65 -5.74 4.68
CA ASP A 9 -14.37 -6.45 4.69
C ASP A 9 -14.20 -7.28 3.41
N GLY A 10 -12.96 -7.41 2.93
CA GLY A 10 -12.63 -8.13 1.70
C GLY A 10 -12.96 -7.37 0.41
N SER A 11 -13.10 -6.04 0.45
CA SER A 11 -13.34 -5.26 -0.77
C SER A 11 -12.13 -5.36 -1.71
N LYS A 12 -12.32 -5.79 -2.96
CA LYS A 12 -11.21 -5.99 -3.91
C LYS A 12 -10.51 -4.67 -4.24
N VAL A 13 -9.18 -4.71 -4.26
CA VAL A 13 -8.34 -3.63 -4.79
C VAL A 13 -7.99 -3.94 -6.24
N ILE A 14 -8.23 -2.97 -7.12
CA ILE A 14 -8.04 -3.12 -8.57
C ILE A 14 -7.27 -1.92 -9.11
N ALA A 15 -6.46 -2.14 -10.13
CA ALA A 15 -5.84 -1.06 -10.88
C ALA A 15 -6.93 -0.31 -11.66
N TRP A 16 -6.77 0.99 -11.75
CA TRP A 16 -7.66 1.83 -12.52
C TRP A 16 -6.89 3.05 -12.99
N ALA A 17 -7.18 3.52 -14.21
CA ALA A 17 -6.61 4.74 -14.73
C ALA A 17 -6.78 5.87 -13.69
N PRO A 18 -5.75 6.71 -13.49
CA PRO A 18 -5.86 7.86 -12.60
C PRO A 18 -7.05 8.69 -13.07
N HIS A 19 -8.06 8.76 -12.22
CA HIS A 19 -9.23 9.53 -12.55
C HIS A 19 -8.86 10.97 -12.19
N LYS A 20 -8.60 11.80 -13.21
CA LYS A 20 -8.19 13.20 -13.06
C LYS A 20 -9.43 14.09 -13.06
N PRO A 21 -10.07 14.38 -11.91
CA PRO A 21 -11.20 15.29 -11.93
C PRO A 21 -10.73 16.71 -12.23
N SER A 22 -11.65 17.48 -12.79
CA SER A 22 -11.43 18.85 -13.25
C SER A 22 -11.13 19.86 -12.14
N ASP A 23 -11.32 19.47 -10.88
CA ASP A 23 -11.05 20.30 -9.69
C ASP A 23 -9.65 20.08 -9.08
N GLY A 24 -8.84 19.21 -9.70
CA GLY A 24 -7.46 18.93 -9.29
C GLY A 24 -7.31 18.02 -8.07
N LYS A 25 -8.40 17.51 -7.47
CA LYS A 25 -8.35 16.69 -6.25
C LYS A 25 -8.52 15.21 -6.58
N ALA A 26 -7.67 14.34 -6.05
CA ALA A 26 -7.81 12.91 -6.35
C ALA A 26 -9.12 12.32 -5.78
N TYR A 27 -9.72 11.36 -6.49
CA TYR A 27 -10.88 10.63 -5.97
C TYR A 27 -10.48 9.78 -4.78
N GLY A 28 -11.23 9.84 -3.68
CA GLY A 28 -10.85 9.16 -2.43
C GLY A 28 -10.69 7.64 -2.51
N ASN A 29 -11.22 6.97 -3.54
CA ASN A 29 -10.98 5.54 -3.79
C ASN A 29 -9.65 5.24 -4.52
N GLN A 30 -8.87 6.27 -4.85
CA GLN A 30 -7.50 6.20 -5.39
C GLN A 30 -6.51 6.97 -4.48
N VAL A 31 -6.94 7.38 -3.28
CA VAL A 31 -6.10 8.08 -2.31
C VAL A 31 -5.91 7.19 -1.09
N TRP A 32 -4.66 7.08 -0.66
CA TRP A 32 -4.23 6.18 0.40
C TRP A 32 -3.47 6.96 1.46
N GLU A 33 -3.86 6.75 2.70
CA GLU A 33 -3.19 7.32 3.87
C GLU A 33 -2.18 6.30 4.38
N ILE A 34 -0.90 6.65 4.28
CA ILE A 34 0.22 5.84 4.76
C ILE A 34 0.60 6.34 6.14
N ARG A 35 0.59 5.45 7.14
CA ARG A 35 0.97 5.80 8.52
C ARG A 35 1.96 4.79 9.09
N PRO A 36 2.95 5.22 9.88
CA PRO A 36 3.79 4.29 10.63
C PRO A 36 2.94 3.32 11.45
N SER A 37 3.31 2.04 11.41
CA SER A 37 2.77 1.02 12.30
C SER A 37 3.50 1.05 13.65
N LYS A 38 3.17 0.11 14.56
CA LYS A 38 3.94 -0.05 15.81
C LYS A 38 5.32 -0.64 15.56
N ASN A 39 5.48 -1.40 14.47
CA ASN A 39 6.72 -2.02 14.08
C ASN A 39 7.58 -1.04 13.26
N GLU A 40 8.84 -0.88 13.67
CA GLU A 40 9.78 0.02 12.99
C GLU A 40 9.94 -0.36 11.51
N GLY A 41 9.95 0.65 10.63
CA GLY A 41 10.03 0.44 9.19
C GLY A 41 8.76 -0.14 8.53
N CYS A 42 7.72 -0.44 9.31
CA CYS A 42 6.44 -0.97 8.82
C CYS A 42 5.34 0.09 8.88
N TYR A 43 4.37 -0.01 7.98
CA TYR A 43 3.33 0.98 7.76
C TYR A 43 1.96 0.33 7.58
N THR A 44 0.93 1.10 7.85
CA THR A 44 -0.43 0.81 7.42
C THR A 44 -0.78 1.66 6.20
N ILE A 45 -1.60 1.11 5.31
CA ILE A 45 -2.09 1.79 4.11
C ILE A 45 -3.61 1.79 4.16
N ALA A 46 -4.23 2.93 4.48
CA ALA A 46 -5.68 3.05 4.61
C ALA A 46 -6.27 3.78 3.42
N ASN A 47 -7.36 3.27 2.84
CA ASN A 47 -8.07 3.99 1.80
C ASN A 47 -8.72 5.25 2.41
N ALA A 48 -8.47 6.42 1.82
CA ALA A 48 -8.92 7.70 2.39
C ALA A 48 -10.45 7.88 2.37
N LYS A 49 -11.14 7.23 1.43
CA LYS A 49 -12.61 7.26 1.33
C LYS A 49 -13.27 6.33 2.33
N THR A 50 -12.79 5.09 2.44
CA THR A 50 -13.47 4.06 3.23
C THR A 50 -12.94 3.94 4.65
N GLY A 51 -11.69 4.35 4.89
CA GLY A 51 -10.99 4.15 6.15
C GLY A 51 -10.60 2.69 6.44
N THR A 52 -10.78 1.79 5.47
CA THR A 52 -10.34 0.38 5.54
C THR A 52 -8.88 0.28 5.10
N TYR A 53 -8.18 -0.70 5.65
CA TYR A 53 -6.76 -0.95 5.43
C TYR A 53 -6.54 -1.94 4.30
N LEU A 54 -5.47 -1.72 3.53
CA LEU A 54 -4.95 -2.67 2.56
C LEU A 54 -4.57 -3.97 3.29
N GLU A 55 -5.04 -5.09 2.76
CA GLU A 55 -4.98 -6.40 3.37
C GLU A 55 -4.51 -7.46 2.36
N ALA A 56 -3.48 -8.21 2.76
CA ALA A 56 -3.02 -9.39 2.07
C ALA A 56 -3.86 -10.63 2.45
N VAL A 57 -4.00 -11.55 1.50
CA VAL A 57 -4.53 -12.93 1.69
C VAL A 57 -5.88 -13.05 2.42
N GLY A 58 -6.73 -12.02 2.37
CA GLY A 58 -8.02 -12.04 3.07
C GLY A 58 -7.91 -12.21 4.59
N GLY A 59 -6.83 -11.70 5.19
CA GLY A 59 -6.67 -11.67 6.64
C GLY A 59 -5.99 -12.89 7.25
N LEU A 60 -5.16 -13.59 6.49
CA LEU A 60 -4.41 -14.75 6.95
C LEU A 60 -2.94 -14.40 7.17
N ASP A 61 -2.39 -14.84 8.31
CA ASP A 61 -0.97 -14.77 8.62
C ASP A 61 -0.29 -16.03 8.07
N VAL A 62 0.24 -15.93 6.86
CA VAL A 62 0.80 -17.04 6.10
C VAL A 62 2.09 -16.60 5.43
N ASN A 63 3.17 -17.34 5.67
CA ASN A 63 4.41 -17.17 4.94
C ASN A 63 4.19 -17.58 3.48
N GLY A 64 4.74 -16.84 2.52
CA GLY A 64 4.50 -16.82 1.05
C GLY A 64 4.26 -18.12 0.25
N GLU A 65 4.31 -19.31 0.84
CA GLU A 65 4.05 -20.59 0.18
C GLU A 65 2.59 -20.73 -0.28
N GLY A 66 2.40 -20.90 -1.59
CA GLY A 66 1.10 -21.23 -2.19
C GLY A 66 0.08 -20.09 -2.28
N ILE A 67 0.51 -18.85 -2.00
CA ILE A 67 -0.35 -17.65 -2.02
C ILE A 67 0.06 -16.62 -3.09
N ASP A 68 0.95 -17.03 -3.99
CA ASP A 68 1.32 -16.23 -5.15
C ASP A 68 0.11 -15.97 -6.07
N GLY A 69 -0.08 -14.73 -6.52
CA GLY A 69 -1.19 -14.29 -7.36
C GLY A 69 -2.53 -14.06 -6.62
N VAL A 70 -2.53 -14.08 -5.28
CA VAL A 70 -3.73 -13.84 -4.49
C VAL A 70 -4.14 -12.37 -4.52
N GLN A 71 -5.44 -12.13 -4.70
CA GLN A 71 -6.07 -10.80 -4.73
C GLN A 71 -5.81 -10.01 -3.44
N VAL A 72 -5.29 -8.78 -3.57
CA VAL A 72 -5.22 -7.81 -2.48
C VAL A 72 -6.60 -7.21 -2.22
N THR A 73 -6.95 -7.02 -0.95
CA THR A 73 -8.26 -6.50 -0.54
C THR A 73 -8.12 -5.32 0.42
N CYS A 74 -9.25 -4.71 0.78
CA CYS A 74 -9.35 -3.78 1.89
C CYS A 74 -10.36 -4.27 2.92
N SER A 75 -9.97 -4.22 4.19
CA SER A 75 -10.75 -4.65 5.35
C SER A 75 -10.55 -3.71 6.53
N LYS A 76 -11.40 -3.79 7.55
CA LYS A 76 -11.19 -3.03 8.79
C LYS A 76 -9.99 -3.59 9.56
N ALA A 77 -9.37 -2.73 10.37
CA ALA A 77 -8.43 -3.20 11.38
C ALA A 77 -9.18 -4.01 12.45
N THR A 78 -8.62 -5.17 12.84
CA THR A 78 -9.17 -6.03 13.88
C THR A 78 -8.39 -5.85 15.19
N GLY A 79 -8.80 -4.89 16.01
CA GLY A 79 -8.26 -4.69 17.37
C GLY A 79 -7.30 -3.51 17.52
N GLU A 80 -6.60 -3.45 18.66
CA GLU A 80 -5.61 -2.40 18.97
C GLU A 80 -4.24 -2.67 18.33
N ASP A 81 -3.99 -3.91 17.91
CA ASP A 81 -2.81 -4.34 17.20
C ASP A 81 -3.15 -4.52 15.72
N ILE A 82 -2.34 -3.92 14.86
CA ILE A 82 -2.47 -4.11 13.41
C ILE A 82 -1.84 -5.46 13.09
N PRO A 83 -2.59 -6.37 12.44
CA PRO A 83 -2.04 -7.67 12.05
C PRO A 83 -1.02 -7.54 10.92
N SER A 84 -0.05 -8.45 10.86
CA SER A 84 1.02 -8.51 9.85
C SER A 84 0.50 -8.48 8.39
N TYR A 85 -0.68 -9.05 8.14
CA TYR A 85 -1.32 -9.03 6.81
C TYR A 85 -1.92 -7.66 6.43
N GLN A 86 -1.96 -6.69 7.35
CA GLN A 86 -2.28 -5.27 7.11
C GLN A 86 -1.06 -4.34 7.33
N GLU A 87 0.12 -4.92 7.60
CA GLU A 87 1.38 -4.20 7.71
C GLU A 87 2.22 -4.34 6.43
N TRP A 88 2.87 -3.24 6.04
CA TRP A 88 3.55 -3.09 4.76
C TRP A 88 4.91 -2.43 4.92
N MET A 89 5.87 -2.83 4.11
CA MET A 89 7.20 -2.25 4.00
C MET A 89 7.33 -1.55 2.65
N PHE A 90 7.95 -0.37 2.66
CA PHE A 90 8.30 0.36 1.43
C PHE A 90 9.80 0.21 1.18
N LEU A 91 10.14 -0.37 0.04
CA LEU A 91 11.50 -0.67 -0.36
C LEU A 91 11.83 0.23 -1.55
N GLN A 92 12.79 1.14 -1.37
CA GLN A 92 13.18 2.04 -2.45
C GLN A 92 13.79 1.28 -3.61
N ASP A 93 13.54 1.77 -4.83
CA ASP A 93 14.27 1.34 -6.03
C ASP A 93 15.79 1.45 -5.80
N PRO A 94 16.51 0.32 -5.77
CA PRO A 94 17.95 0.32 -5.48
C PRO A 94 18.77 0.98 -6.58
N THR A 95 18.19 1.20 -7.77
CA THR A 95 18.86 1.92 -8.85
C THR A 95 18.84 3.44 -8.65
N GLY A 96 17.97 3.95 -7.76
CA GLY A 96 17.80 5.37 -7.49
C GLY A 96 17.32 6.18 -8.70
N GLN A 97 16.85 5.52 -9.77
CA GLN A 97 16.49 6.20 -11.01
C GLN A 97 15.14 6.91 -10.92
N SER A 98 14.26 6.46 -10.03
CA SER A 98 12.92 7.01 -9.87
C SER A 98 12.67 7.41 -8.41
N VAL A 99 12.89 8.70 -8.10
CA VAL A 99 12.54 9.27 -6.79
C VAL A 99 11.04 9.08 -6.54
N GLY A 100 10.67 8.54 -5.37
CA GLY A 100 9.28 8.27 -5.02
C GLY A 100 8.73 6.92 -5.52
N SER A 101 9.55 6.10 -6.17
CA SER A 101 9.20 4.73 -6.56
C SER A 101 9.59 3.72 -5.49
N TYR A 102 8.63 2.89 -5.08
CA TYR A 102 8.82 1.87 -4.05
C TYR A 102 8.24 0.53 -4.48
N ALA A 103 8.95 -0.56 -4.18
CA ALA A 103 8.30 -1.85 -4.02
C ALA A 103 7.55 -1.87 -2.68
N ILE A 104 6.35 -2.44 -2.67
CA ILE A 104 5.49 -2.49 -1.48
C ILE A 104 5.38 -3.95 -1.06
N GLY A 105 6.07 -4.33 0.02
CA GLY A 105 6.08 -5.70 0.56
C GLY A 105 5.09 -5.85 1.70
N ASN A 106 4.41 -7.00 1.78
CA ASN A 106 3.59 -7.33 2.95
C ASN A 106 4.43 -8.06 4.02
N VAL A 107 4.20 -7.73 5.29
CA VAL A 107 4.94 -8.32 6.42
C VAL A 107 4.60 -9.80 6.65
N ALA A 108 3.32 -10.20 6.51
CA ALA A 108 2.93 -11.60 6.70
C ALA A 108 3.43 -12.51 5.58
N THR A 109 3.28 -12.07 4.33
CA THR A 109 3.51 -12.94 3.16
C THR A 109 4.92 -12.89 2.62
N GLU A 110 5.68 -11.83 2.93
CA GLU A 110 6.99 -11.53 2.31
C GLU A 110 6.92 -11.37 0.78
N LEU A 111 5.71 -11.10 0.24
CA LEU A 111 5.44 -10.90 -1.19
C LEU A 111 5.12 -9.43 -1.49
N LEU A 112 5.19 -9.06 -2.76
CA LEU A 112 5.05 -7.68 -3.22
C LEU A 112 3.69 -7.40 -3.83
N VAL A 113 3.23 -6.16 -3.74
CA VAL A 113 2.04 -5.70 -4.46
C VAL A 113 2.34 -5.61 -5.96
N ASP A 114 1.50 -6.26 -6.76
CA ASP A 114 1.63 -6.40 -8.20
C ASP A 114 0.33 -6.05 -8.95
N VAL A 115 0.49 -5.57 -10.18
CA VAL A 115 -0.59 -5.43 -11.16
C VAL A 115 -0.57 -6.67 -12.04
N GLU A 116 -1.62 -7.50 -11.97
CA GLU A 116 -1.66 -8.79 -12.67
C GLU A 116 -1.31 -8.63 -14.18
N GLY A 117 -0.19 -9.23 -14.57
CA GLY A 117 0.33 -9.19 -15.94
C GLY A 117 0.77 -7.81 -16.45
N GLY A 118 1.02 -6.84 -15.56
CA GLY A 118 1.38 -5.46 -15.93
C GLY A 118 0.32 -4.73 -16.75
N SER A 119 -0.94 -5.18 -16.69
CA SER A 119 -2.01 -4.68 -17.56
C SER A 119 -2.49 -3.28 -17.15
N SER A 120 -2.53 -2.37 -18.10
CA SER A 120 -3.10 -1.01 -17.94
C SER A 120 -4.63 -0.95 -18.05
N THR A 121 -5.30 -2.10 -18.16
CA THR A 121 -6.76 -2.17 -18.27
C THR A 121 -7.43 -1.77 -16.95
N ASN A 122 -8.49 -0.96 -17.02
CA ASN A 122 -9.30 -0.65 -15.84
C ASN A 122 -9.91 -1.91 -15.24
N GLY A 123 -9.74 -2.09 -13.93
CA GLY A 123 -10.22 -3.25 -13.21
C GLY A 123 -9.26 -4.43 -13.21
N THR A 124 -8.03 -4.29 -13.75
CA THR A 124 -6.97 -5.29 -13.57
C THR A 124 -6.79 -5.58 -12.08
N ARG A 125 -6.62 -6.86 -11.74
CA ARG A 125 -6.39 -7.30 -10.37
C ARG A 125 -5.11 -6.69 -9.80
N ILE A 126 -5.20 -6.20 -8.58
CA ILE A 126 -4.02 -6.04 -7.72
C ILE A 126 -3.85 -7.31 -6.90
N GLN A 127 -2.65 -7.88 -6.92
CA GLN A 127 -2.33 -9.13 -6.27
C GLN A 127 -1.06 -9.03 -5.44
N ILE A 128 -0.84 -10.02 -4.58
CA ILE A 128 0.50 -10.27 -4.04
C ILE A 128 1.23 -11.19 -5.01
N HIS A 129 2.46 -10.84 -5.36
CA HIS A 129 3.28 -11.60 -6.29
C HIS A 129 4.75 -11.55 -5.91
N CYS A 130 5.47 -12.61 -6.25
CA CYS A 130 6.91 -12.70 -6.11
C CYS A 130 7.60 -12.27 -7.42
N ALA A 131 8.10 -11.04 -7.50
CA ALA A 131 8.91 -10.61 -8.65
C ALA A 131 10.42 -10.85 -8.48
N ALA A 132 10.88 -11.31 -7.31
CA ALA A 132 12.29 -11.60 -7.08
C ALA A 132 12.50 -12.63 -5.96
N GLU A 133 13.47 -13.53 -6.13
CA GLU A 133 13.85 -14.56 -5.16
C GLU A 133 14.26 -13.98 -3.77
N GLN A 134 14.44 -12.66 -3.65
CA GLN A 134 14.65 -11.93 -2.40
C GLN A 134 14.14 -10.47 -2.49
N ILE A 135 13.60 -9.96 -1.39
CA ILE A 135 13.07 -8.60 -1.19
C ILE A 135 14.12 -7.48 -1.48
N GLY A 136 15.40 -7.82 -1.63
CA GLY A 136 16.50 -6.90 -1.98
C GLY A 136 17.01 -6.97 -3.43
N THR A 137 16.46 -7.84 -4.29
CA THR A 137 16.87 -8.00 -5.69
C THR A 137 15.79 -7.58 -6.69
N ILE A 138 14.76 -6.89 -6.19
CA ILE A 138 13.59 -6.49 -6.96
C ILE A 138 13.99 -5.41 -7.98
N THR A 139 13.91 -5.71 -9.27
CA THR A 139 14.11 -4.75 -10.37
C THR A 139 12.83 -4.40 -11.11
N GLU A 140 11.70 -4.96 -10.68
CA GLU A 140 10.37 -4.81 -11.30
C GLU A 140 9.32 -4.58 -10.21
N LEU A 141 8.09 -4.15 -10.54
CA LEU A 141 7.00 -3.86 -9.57
C LEU A 141 7.20 -2.64 -8.66
N PHE A 142 7.62 -1.52 -9.25
CA PHE A 142 7.67 -0.24 -8.55
C PHE A 142 6.36 0.54 -8.65
N TRP A 143 5.96 1.09 -7.52
CA TRP A 143 4.82 1.99 -7.38
C TRP A 143 5.32 3.40 -7.15
N LEU A 144 4.96 4.33 -8.04
CA LEU A 144 5.17 5.75 -7.80
C LEU A 144 4.16 6.22 -6.74
N ILE A 145 4.68 6.74 -5.63
CA ILE A 145 3.88 7.31 -4.54
C ILE A 145 3.98 8.82 -4.63
N GLU A 146 2.87 9.46 -5.02
CA GLU A 146 2.78 10.92 -5.12
C GLU A 146 1.87 11.47 -4.00
N PRO A 147 2.25 12.58 -3.37
CA PRO A 147 1.34 13.30 -2.48
C PRO A 147 0.04 13.67 -3.20
N ALA A 148 -1.09 13.32 -2.61
CA ALA A 148 -2.40 13.61 -3.17
C ALA A 148 -3.24 14.42 -2.17
N GLU A 149 -3.80 15.54 -2.63
CA GLU A 149 -4.82 16.25 -1.88
C GLU A 149 -6.19 15.58 -2.06
N TYR A 150 -6.81 15.25 -0.93
CA TYR A 150 -8.15 14.71 -0.87
C TYR A 150 -8.99 15.43 0.17
N SER A 151 -10.09 16.05 -0.27
CA SER A 151 -11.10 16.57 0.64
C SER A 151 -11.93 15.42 1.21
N LYS A 152 -11.46 14.88 2.33
CA LYS A 152 -12.18 13.85 3.08
C LYS A 152 -13.57 14.37 3.51
N PRO A 153 -14.67 13.66 3.20
CA PRO A 153 -15.99 14.02 3.69
C PRO A 153 -15.95 14.12 5.23
N GLY A 154 -16.07 15.34 5.76
CA GLY A 154 -16.20 15.58 7.20
C GLY A 154 -14.91 15.60 8.04
N ALA A 155 -13.70 15.67 7.48
CA ALA A 155 -12.47 15.86 8.26
C ALA A 155 -11.88 17.27 8.09
N GLN A 156 -11.69 17.97 9.21
CA GLN A 156 -10.79 19.12 9.28
C GLN A 156 -9.33 18.65 9.18
N THR A 157 -8.52 19.45 8.51
CA THR A 157 -7.14 19.20 8.06
C THR A 157 -6.16 18.88 9.19
N ALA A 158 -5.41 17.79 9.04
CA ALA A 158 -4.13 17.58 9.70
C ALA A 158 -3.14 17.12 8.62
N GLU A 159 -2.05 17.85 8.46
CA GLU A 159 -0.98 17.55 7.50
C GLU A 159 -0.25 16.28 7.92
N ALA A 160 -0.11 15.31 7.01
CA ALA A 160 0.72 14.14 7.22
C ALA A 160 2.10 14.41 6.60
N THR A 161 3.14 14.45 7.44
CA THR A 161 4.53 14.56 7.00
C THR A 161 5.04 13.18 6.62
N MET A 162 5.56 13.01 5.40
CA MET A 162 6.26 11.78 4.99
C MET A 162 7.55 11.61 5.82
N PRO A 163 7.97 10.37 6.14
CA PRO A 163 9.27 10.14 6.78
C PRO A 163 10.40 10.61 5.86
N ALA A 164 11.41 11.25 6.43
CA ALA A 164 12.60 11.67 5.70
C ALA A 164 13.44 10.45 5.27
N ASP A 165 14.07 10.57 4.10
CA ASP A 165 15.00 9.57 3.59
C ASP A 165 16.08 9.27 4.63
N THR A 166 16.10 8.03 5.12
CA THR A 166 17.19 7.58 5.98
C THR A 166 18.33 7.15 5.06
N GLU A 167 19.25 8.07 4.76
CA GLU A 167 20.50 7.72 4.09
C GLU A 167 21.23 6.67 4.93
N VAL A 168 21.39 5.47 4.38
CA VAL A 168 22.30 4.47 4.93
C VAL A 168 23.71 5.01 4.72
N SER A 169 24.32 5.52 5.80
CA SER A 169 25.72 5.95 5.80
C SER A 169 26.60 4.77 5.41
N GLN A 170 27.27 4.87 4.26
CA GLN A 170 28.35 3.97 3.90
C GLN A 170 29.50 4.19 4.88
N ASN A 171 29.72 3.25 5.79
CA ASN A 171 30.97 3.15 6.53
C ASN A 171 32.08 2.76 5.55
N ALA A 172 32.88 3.74 5.14
CA ALA A 172 34.21 3.50 4.60
C ALA A 172 35.22 3.45 5.75
N ALA A 173 36.14 2.49 5.63
CA ALA A 173 37.15 2.02 6.58
C ALA A 173 38.01 3.08 7.27
#